data_AF-A0A9E3K6D5-F1
#
_entry.id   AF-A0A9E3K6D5-F1
#
_cell.length_a   1.000
_cell.length_b   1.000
_cell.length_c   1.000
_cell.angle_alpha   90.00
_cell.angle_beta   90.00
_cell.angle_gamma   90.00
#
_symmetry.space_group_name_H-M   'P 1'
#
loop_
_entity.id
_entity.type
_entity.pdbx_description
1 polymer ?
#
loop_
_entity_poly.entity_id
_entity_poly.type
_entity_poly.pdbx_seq_one_letter_code
_entity_poly.pdbx_strand_id
1 'polypeptide(L)' 'LLFSTDYPHWQFDGDAALPMGISSDLVRKIMIDNPLATYSRLHPAKLDRSEQETTQ' A
#
# COMPACT_ATOMS: atom_id res chain seq x y z
N LEU A 1 -6.92 6.12 -7.86
CA LEU A 1 -7.09 4.66 -8.01
C LEU A 1 -6.08 3.97 -7.09
N LEU A 2 -6.53 3.12 -6.17
CA LEU A 2 -5.68 2.37 -5.25
C LEU A 2 -5.94 0.87 -5.45
N PHE A 3 -4.90 0.04 -5.29
CA PHE A 3 -5.02 -1.42 -5.31
C PHE A 3 -5.24 -1.97 -3.90
N SER A 4 -6.13 -2.97 -3.77
CA SER A 4 -6.38 -3.73 -2.54
C SER A 4 -6.65 -5.19 -2.92
N THR A 5 -6.06 -6.14 -2.19
CA THR A 5 -6.36 -7.57 -2.32
C THR A 5 -7.60 -7.99 -1.53
N ASP A 6 -8.01 -7.14 -0.58
CA ASP A 6 -9.18 -7.32 0.29
C ASP A 6 -9.17 -8.64 1.10
N TYR A 7 -7.98 -9.18 1.38
CA TYR A 7 -7.79 -10.41 2.15
C TYR A 7 -8.28 -10.31 3.63
N PRO A 8 -8.89 -11.35 4.22
CA PRO A 8 -9.20 -12.66 3.64
C PRO A 8 -10.53 -12.66 2.87
N HIS A 9 -10.46 -13.11 1.61
CA HIS A 9 -11.63 -13.33 0.78
C HIS A 9 -11.92 -14.82 0.64
N TRP A 10 -13.18 -15.21 0.87
CA TRP A 10 -13.64 -16.58 0.70
C TRP A 10 -13.55 -17.04 -0.78
N GLN A 11 -13.67 -16.11 -1.74
CA GLN A 11 -13.90 -16.45 -3.16
C GLN A 11 -12.74 -16.07 -4.09
N PHE A 12 -11.50 -16.14 -3.61
CA PHE A 12 -10.33 -15.87 -4.44
C PHE A 12 -9.45 -17.13 -4.54
N ASP A 13 -9.71 -17.93 -5.58
CA ASP A 13 -9.03 -19.22 -5.84
C ASP A 13 -7.76 -19.08 -6.72
N GLY A 14 -7.24 -17.86 -6.94
CA GLY A 14 -6.14 -17.63 -7.89
C GLY A 14 -5.04 -16.71 -7.36
N ASP A 15 -3.81 -16.85 -7.89
CA ASP A 15 -2.66 -16.00 -7.53
C ASP A 15 -2.55 -14.73 -8.40
N ALA A 16 -3.41 -14.61 -9.43
CA ALA A 16 -3.41 -13.50 -10.37
C ALA A 16 -4.14 -12.28 -9.79
N ALA A 17 -3.49 -11.58 -8.87
CA ALA A 17 -4.05 -10.42 -8.18
C ALA A 17 -4.21 -9.18 -9.09
N LEU A 18 -3.52 -9.14 -10.23
CA LEU A 18 -3.57 -8.04 -11.19
C LEU A 18 -4.15 -8.50 -12.54
N PRO A 19 -5.01 -7.69 -13.18
CA PRO A 19 -5.53 -7.98 -14.51
C PRO A 19 -4.42 -7.93 -15.57
N MET A 20 -4.49 -8.83 -16.54
CA MET A 20 -3.61 -8.84 -17.71
C MET A 20 -3.80 -7.57 -18.57
N GLY A 21 -2.73 -7.05 -19.15
CA GLY A 21 -2.79 -5.92 -20.10
C GLY A 21 -2.72 -4.52 -19.46
N ILE A 22 -2.55 -4.43 -18.14
CA ILE A 22 -2.25 -3.17 -17.47
C ILE A 22 -0.77 -2.79 -17.65
N SER A 23 -0.48 -1.50 -17.86
CA SER A 23 0.91 -1.04 -17.98
C SER A 23 1.65 -1.11 -16.64
N SER A 24 2.96 -1.35 -16.69
CA SER A 24 3.84 -1.35 -15.52
C SER A 24 3.77 -0.04 -14.74
N ASP A 25 3.65 1.08 -15.45
CA ASP A 25 3.58 2.40 -14.84
C ASP A 25 2.29 2.59 -14.04
N LEU A 26 1.16 2.08 -14.57
CA LEU A 26 -0.10 2.14 -13.85
C LEU A 26 -0.07 1.21 -12.63
N VAL A 27 0.51 0.01 -12.76
CA VAL A 27 0.72 -0.91 -11.62
C VAL A 27 1.49 -0.22 -10.50
N ARG A 28 2.64 0.38 -10.83
CA ARG A 28 3.44 1.15 -9.87
C ARG A 28 2.61 2.25 -9.22
N LYS A 29 1.89 3.03 -10.03
CA LYS A 29 1.11 4.17 -9.55
C LYS A 29 0.02 3.76 -8.55
N ILE A 30 -0.72 2.68 -8.82
CA ILE A 30 -1.84 2.26 -7.96
C ILE A 30 -1.40 1.48 -6.71
N MET A 31 -0.26 0.80 -6.77
CA MET A 31 0.28 -0.01 -5.66
C MET A 31 1.19 0.79 -4.71
N ILE A 32 1.88 1.83 -5.22
CA ILE A 32 2.93 2.53 -4.46
C ILE A 32 2.62 4.02 -4.38
N ASP A 33 2.62 4.72 -5.52
CA ASP A 33 2.65 6.18 -5.51
C ASP A 33 1.33 6.78 -4.98
N ASN A 34 0.17 6.26 -5.41
CA ASN A 34 -1.13 6.74 -4.95
C ASN A 34 -1.37 6.44 -3.46
N PRO A 35 -1.13 5.21 -2.93
CA PRO A 35 -1.23 4.96 -1.50
C PRO A 35 -0.34 5.86 -0.64
N LEU A 36 0.92 6.10 -1.05
CA LEU A 36 1.83 7.00 -0.34
C LEU A 36 1.34 8.45 -0.36
N ALA A 37 0.83 8.92 -1.50
CA ALA A 37 0.26 10.28 -1.60
C ALA A 37 -1.03 10.43 -0.78
N THR A 38 -1.80 9.35 -0.62
CA THR A 38 -3.09 9.35 0.07
C THR A 38 -2.93 9.25 1.59
N TYR A 39 -2.02 8.39 2.06
CA TYR A 39 -1.85 8.07 3.47
C TYR A 39 -0.49 8.56 3.99
N SER A 40 -0.46 9.77 4.56
CA SER A 40 0.79 10.38 5.08
C SER A 40 1.50 9.54 6.15
N ARG A 41 0.79 8.62 6.82
CA ARG A 41 1.36 7.69 7.80
C ARG A 41 2.26 6.61 7.20
N LEU A 42 2.12 6.34 5.90
CA LEU A 42 2.91 5.33 5.19
C LEU A 42 4.27 5.86 4.72
N HIS A 43 4.56 7.15 4.95
CA HIS A 43 5.83 7.74 4.56
C HIS A 43 6.94 7.23 5.49
N PRO A 44 7.99 6.57 4.94
CA PRO A 44 9.05 5.97 5.76
C PRO A 44 9.80 7.01 6.61
N ALA A 45 9.88 8.27 6.16
CA ALA A 45 10.48 9.36 6.92
C ALA A 45 9.68 9.80 8.18
N LYS A 46 8.46 9.29 8.38
CA LYS A 46 7.61 9.66 9.52
C LYS A 46 7.62 8.61 10.64
N LEU A 47 8.14 7.40 10.41
CA LEU A 47 8.13 6.31 11.39
C LEU A 47 9.22 6.43 12.47
N ASP A 48 10.15 7.37 12.35
CA ASP A 48 11.32 7.56 13.25
C ASP A 48 11.08 8.61 14.36
N ARG A 49 9.84 8.83 14.82
CA ARG A 49 9.54 9.93 15.77
C ARG A 49 8.53 9.58 16.88
N SER A 50 8.60 8.38 17.43
CA SER A 50 7.74 8.04 18.59
C SER A 50 8.41 7.25 19.73
N GLU A 51 9.75 7.15 19.78
CA GLU A 51 10.45 6.44 20.88
C GLU A 51 11.27 7.35 21.81
N GLN A 52 11.00 8.65 21.84
CA GLN A 52 11.74 9.60 22.69
C GLN A 52 10.80 10.46 23.54
N GLU A 53 9.80 9.88 24.22
CA GLU A 53 9.08 10.63 25.28
C GLU A 53 8.43 9.68 26.31
N THR A 54 9.27 9.09 27.17
CA THR A 54 8.91 8.65 28.53
C THR A 54 10.20 8.46 29.32
N THR A 55 10.70 9.54 29.89
CA THR A 55 11.45 9.57 31.16
C THR A 55 11.41 11.00 31.65
N GLN A 56 10.42 11.29 32.49
CA GLN A 56 10.55 12.26 33.56
C GLN A 56 9.59 11.89 34.68
#